data_AF-A0ABD0NG98-F1
#
_entry.id   AF-A0ABD0NG98-F1
#
_cell.length_a   1.000
_cell.length_b   1.000
_cell.length_c   1.000
_cell.angle_alpha   90.00
_cell.angle_beta   90.00
_cell.angle_gamma   90.00
#
_symmetry.space_group_name_H-M   'P 1'
#
loop_
_entity.id
_entity.type
_entity.pdbx_description
1 polymer ?
#
loop_
_entity_poly.entity_id
_entity_poly.type
_entity_poly.pdbx_seq_one_letter_code
_entity_poly.pdbx_strand_id
1 'polypeptide(L)'
;INHGDFNDHNLLVKPDGPSKYEISGILDFGDMSYGYFIFELAITIMYMMIENPNPVDVGGPVMAGWESVFPLNEAERDSLYLLVLCRFCQSLVLARHAVIQQPENEEYLMITARTGVRHLCRLWELGKEEVERIWFQSAAQFTQP
;
A
#
# COMPACT_ATOMS: atom_id res chain seq x y z
N ILE A 1 14.41 7.23 -6.77
CA ILE A 1 13.94 6.16 -7.68
C ILE A 1 12.95 5.36 -6.85
N ASN A 2 11.75 5.19 -7.38
CA ASN A 2 10.69 4.38 -6.82
C ASN A 2 10.80 2.97 -7.40
N HIS A 3 10.48 1.96 -6.61
CA HIS A 3 10.32 0.58 -7.05
C HIS A 3 9.15 0.44 -8.04
N GLY A 4 8.03 1.10 -7.76
CA GLY A 4 6.85 1.12 -8.63
C GLY A 4 5.88 -0.05 -8.47
N ASP A 5 6.26 -1.07 -7.70
CA ASP A 5 5.42 -2.23 -7.38
C ASP A 5 5.81 -2.87 -6.03
N PHE A 6 6.01 -2.04 -5.00
CA PHE A 6 6.41 -2.52 -3.69
C PHE A 6 5.22 -3.14 -2.92
N ASN A 7 4.93 -4.41 -3.22
CA ASN A 7 3.89 -5.25 -2.62
C ASN A 7 4.47 -6.45 -1.85
N ASP A 8 3.60 -7.21 -1.18
CA ASP A 8 3.96 -8.37 -0.34
C ASP A 8 4.63 -9.51 -1.12
N HIS A 9 4.28 -9.72 -2.39
CA HIS A 9 4.92 -10.74 -3.22
C HIS A 9 6.37 -10.40 -3.59
N ASN A 10 6.73 -9.12 -3.55
CA ASN A 10 8.07 -8.62 -3.87
C ASN A 10 8.98 -8.48 -2.64
N LEU A 11 8.53 -8.94 -1.46
CA LEU A 11 9.30 -8.92 -0.22
C LEU A 11 9.71 -10.32 0.23
N LEU A 12 11.01 -10.48 0.50
CA LEU A 12 11.53 -11.66 1.18
C LEU A 12 11.67 -11.34 2.67
N VAL A 13 11.17 -12.22 3.51
CA VAL A 13 11.25 -12.10 4.97
C VAL A 13 11.91 -13.33 5.58
N LYS A 14 12.70 -13.14 6.63
CA LYS A 14 13.25 -14.23 7.45
C LYS A 14 12.81 -14.04 8.91
N PRO A 15 12.60 -15.12 9.69
CA PRO A 15 12.30 -15.01 11.11
C PRO A 15 13.44 -14.33 11.88
N ASP A 16 13.09 -13.42 12.80
CA ASP A 16 14.01 -12.72 13.72
C ASP A 16 13.51 -12.80 15.18
N GLY A 17 13.10 -14.00 15.58
CA GLY A 17 12.55 -14.31 16.90
C GLY A 17 11.03 -14.54 16.92
N PRO A 18 10.43 -14.74 18.11
CA PRO A 18 9.01 -15.03 18.23
C PRO A 18 8.16 -13.87 17.70
N SER A 19 7.39 -14.12 16.64
CA SER A 19 6.53 -13.12 15.97
C SER A 19 7.28 -11.90 15.42
N LYS A 20 8.58 -12.04 15.12
CA LYS A 20 9.41 -11.00 14.51
C LYS A 20 9.95 -11.48 13.18
N TYR A 21 10.00 -10.57 12.22
CA TYR A 21 10.47 -10.82 10.88
C TYR A 21 11.40 -9.69 10.45
N GLU A 22 12.47 -10.04 9.75
CA GLU A 22 13.38 -9.09 9.11
C GLU A 22 13.21 -9.22 7.59
N ILE A 23 13.12 -8.09 6.90
CA ILE A 23 13.14 -8.06 5.43
C ILE A 23 14.56 -8.45 4.98
N SER A 24 14.67 -9.57 4.28
CA SER A 24 15.93 -10.14 3.81
C SER A 24 16.22 -9.84 2.34
N GLY A 25 15.24 -9.34 1.60
CA GLY A 25 15.41 -8.98 0.19
C GLY A 25 14.17 -8.33 -0.41
N ILE A 26 14.39 -7.66 -1.55
CA ILE A 26 13.37 -7.02 -2.38
C ILE A 26 13.57 -7.56 -3.80
N LEU A 27 12.49 -7.93 -4.47
CA LEU A 27 12.48 -8.52 -5.81
C LEU A 27 11.78 -7.62 -6.82
N ASP A 28 11.94 -7.94 -8.11
CA ASP A 28 11.19 -7.39 -9.23
C ASP A 28 11.27 -5.86 -9.44
N PHE A 29 12.46 -5.40 -9.80
CA PHE A 29 12.73 -3.99 -10.11
C PHE A 29 12.31 -3.56 -11.53
N GLY A 30 11.41 -4.30 -12.19
CA GLY A 30 11.00 -4.05 -13.58
C GLY A 30 10.25 -2.72 -13.78
N ASP A 31 9.53 -2.26 -12.76
CA ASP A 31 8.68 -1.06 -12.79
C ASP A 31 9.34 0.19 -12.17
N MET A 32 10.65 0.15 -11.97
CA MET A 32 11.38 1.26 -11.37
C MET A 32 11.25 2.54 -12.19
N SER A 33 11.02 3.66 -11.50
CA SER A 33 10.87 4.96 -12.14
C SER A 33 11.35 6.12 -11.28
N TYR A 34 11.55 7.28 -11.90
CA TYR A 34 11.80 8.53 -11.18
C TYR A 34 10.47 9.20 -10.84
N GLY A 35 10.30 9.59 -9.58
CA GLY A 35 9.08 10.22 -9.09
C GLY A 35 9.20 10.62 -7.62
N TYR A 36 8.10 11.08 -7.05
CA TYR A 36 8.01 11.40 -5.62
C TYR A 36 7.88 10.11 -4.79
N PHE A 37 8.59 10.05 -3.66
CA PHE A 37 8.60 8.84 -2.82
C PHE A 37 7.24 8.55 -2.17
N ILE A 38 6.38 9.56 -2.01
CA ILE A 38 5.00 9.39 -1.53
C ILE A 38 4.18 8.42 -2.39
N PHE A 39 4.50 8.29 -3.68
CA PHE A 39 3.85 7.31 -4.55
C PHE A 39 4.18 5.88 -4.14
N GLU A 40 5.41 5.60 -3.71
CA GLU A 40 5.80 4.29 -3.20
C GLU A 40 5.03 3.97 -1.91
N LEU A 41 4.95 4.92 -0.99
CA LEU A 41 4.17 4.76 0.24
C LEU A 41 2.70 4.47 -0.05
N ALA A 42 2.09 5.17 -1.02
CA ALA A 42 0.71 4.92 -1.43
C ALA A 42 0.52 3.52 -2.04
N ILE A 43 1.49 3.04 -2.83
CA ILE A 43 1.51 1.68 -3.37
C ILE A 43 1.58 0.66 -2.24
N THR A 44 2.52 0.81 -1.32
CA THR A 44 2.70 -0.11 -0.19
C THR A 44 1.45 -0.18 0.67
N ILE A 45 0.88 0.98 1.05
CA ILE A 45 -0.34 1.02 1.86
C ILE A 45 -1.45 0.26 1.12
N MET A 46 -1.74 0.58 -0.14
CA MET A 46 -2.80 -0.08 -0.92
C MET A 46 -2.68 -1.61 -0.91
N TYR A 47 -1.49 -2.16 -1.16
CA TYR A 47 -1.31 -3.62 -1.15
C TYR A 47 -1.45 -4.22 0.26
N MET A 48 -0.94 -3.56 1.30
CA MET A 48 -1.16 -4.02 2.68
C MET A 48 -2.65 -4.01 3.06
N MET A 49 -3.45 -3.11 2.50
CA MET A 49 -4.90 -3.07 2.72
C MET A 49 -5.62 -4.27 2.09
N ILE A 50 -5.11 -4.77 0.96
CA ILE A 50 -5.69 -5.94 0.27
C ILE A 50 -5.51 -7.21 1.11
N GLU A 51 -4.35 -7.35 1.74
CA GLU A 51 -3.98 -8.53 2.54
C GLU A 51 -4.52 -8.48 3.98
N ASN A 52 -5.00 -7.33 4.46
CA ASN A 52 -5.43 -7.17 5.85
C ASN A 52 -6.96 -7.23 6.02
N PRO A 53 -7.49 -8.01 6.98
CA PRO A 53 -8.93 -8.03 7.27
C PRO A 53 -9.49 -6.68 7.75
N ASN A 54 -8.65 -5.83 8.36
CA ASN A 54 -8.98 -4.47 8.78
C ASN A 54 -8.18 -3.48 7.91
N PRO A 55 -8.59 -3.27 6.65
CA PRO A 55 -7.80 -2.59 5.62
C PRO A 55 -7.38 -1.18 6.04
N VAL A 56 -8.28 -0.39 6.61
CA VAL A 56 -8.00 1.01 6.96
C VAL A 56 -6.89 1.10 8.03
N ASP A 57 -6.79 0.12 8.91
CA ASP A 57 -5.88 0.16 10.06
C ASP A 57 -4.41 -0.01 9.67
N VAL A 58 -4.11 -0.47 8.45
CA VAL A 58 -2.72 -0.69 8.00
C VAL A 58 -1.94 0.60 7.76
N GLY A 59 -2.63 1.71 7.48
CA GLY A 59 -1.97 2.95 7.11
C GLY A 59 -1.07 3.48 8.24
N GLY A 60 -1.53 3.41 9.50
CA GLY A 60 -0.78 3.89 10.65
C GLY A 60 0.57 3.20 10.85
N PRO A 61 0.62 1.86 10.99
CA PRO A 61 1.87 1.11 11.13
C PRO A 61 2.84 1.32 9.95
N VAL A 62 2.33 1.30 8.71
CA VAL A 62 3.16 1.48 7.51
C VAL A 62 3.74 2.89 7.46
N MET A 63 2.93 3.92 7.76
CA MET A 63 3.39 5.30 7.86
C MET A 63 4.44 5.47 8.96
N ALA A 64 4.22 4.90 10.15
CA ALA A 64 5.20 5.00 11.23
C ALA A 64 6.55 4.37 10.85
N GLY A 65 6.53 3.21 10.18
CA GLY A 65 7.74 2.58 9.64
C GLY A 65 8.43 3.46 8.61
N TRP A 66 7.67 4.03 7.67
CA TRP A 66 8.20 4.95 6.66
C TRP A 66 8.86 6.19 7.26
N GLU A 67 8.15 6.88 8.16
CA GLU A 67 8.60 8.14 8.77
C GLU A 67 9.72 7.97 9.81
N SER A 68 9.96 6.75 10.28
CA SER A 68 11.15 6.44 11.09
C SER A 68 12.46 6.62 10.31
N VAL A 69 12.39 6.61 8.98
CA VAL A 69 13.55 6.79 8.08
C VAL A 69 13.41 8.07 7.25
N PHE A 70 12.22 8.32 6.69
CA PHE A 70 11.97 9.44 5.78
C PHE A 70 10.72 10.23 6.20
N PRO A 71 10.88 11.35 6.92
CA PRO A 71 9.76 12.17 7.37
C PRO A 71 8.97 12.74 6.18
N LEU A 72 7.64 12.65 6.24
CA LEU A 72 6.78 13.25 5.23
C LEU A 72 6.59 14.73 5.50
N ASN A 73 6.64 15.53 4.44
CA ASN A 73 6.23 16.93 4.52
C ASN A 73 4.68 17.07 4.51
N GLU A 74 4.19 18.28 4.76
CA GLU A 74 2.76 18.56 4.85
C GLU A 74 1.99 18.21 3.58
N ALA A 75 2.52 18.55 2.40
CA ALA A 75 1.88 18.26 1.12
C ALA A 75 1.85 16.75 0.83
N GLU A 76 2.92 16.03 1.16
CA GLU A 76 2.97 14.58 1.04
C GLU A 76 1.91 13.92 1.92
N ARG A 77 1.81 14.32 3.20
CA ARG A 77 0.78 13.82 4.13
C ARG A 77 -0.63 14.12 3.62
N ASP A 78 -0.91 15.38 3.25
CA ASP A 78 -2.23 15.83 2.80
C ASP A 78 -2.68 15.13 1.49
N SER A 79 -1.72 14.72 0.66
CA SER A 79 -2.00 14.02 -0.60
C SER A 79 -2.20 12.50 -0.43
N LEU A 80 -1.72 11.90 0.65
CA LEU A 80 -1.57 10.45 0.78
C LEU A 80 -2.90 9.70 0.63
N TYR A 81 -3.97 10.17 1.28
CA TYR A 81 -5.31 9.58 1.16
C TYR A 81 -5.75 9.47 -0.31
N LEU A 82 -5.63 10.58 -1.05
CA LEU A 82 -6.03 10.63 -2.46
C LEU A 82 -5.13 9.74 -3.32
N LEU A 83 -3.83 9.69 -3.04
CA LEU A 83 -2.88 8.85 -3.77
C LEU A 83 -3.17 7.35 -3.59
N VAL A 84 -3.57 6.92 -2.38
CA VAL A 84 -4.00 5.53 -2.13
C VAL A 84 -5.25 5.20 -2.95
N LEU A 85 -6.26 6.08 -2.99
CA LEU A 85 -7.43 5.92 -3.84
C LEU A 85 -7.06 5.83 -5.32
N CYS A 86 -6.20 6.73 -5.80
CA CYS A 86 -5.71 6.71 -7.18
C CYS A 86 -5.01 5.40 -7.51
N ARG A 87 -4.21 4.86 -6.58
CA ARG A 87 -3.51 3.60 -6.79
C ARG A 87 -4.45 2.40 -6.83
N PHE A 88 -5.51 2.37 -6.00
CA PHE A 88 -6.58 1.38 -6.14
C PHE A 88 -7.20 1.44 -7.55
N CYS A 89 -7.59 2.63 -8.01
CA CYS A 89 -8.16 2.81 -9.35
C CYS A 89 -7.21 2.31 -10.44
N GLN A 90 -5.92 2.67 -10.35
CA GLN A 90 -4.89 2.23 -11.30
C GLN A 90 -4.77 0.70 -11.31
N SER A 91 -4.61 0.07 -10.15
CA SER A 91 -4.47 -1.39 -10.02
C SER A 91 -5.68 -2.13 -10.59
N LEU A 92 -6.90 -1.68 -10.25
CA LEU A 92 -8.14 -2.30 -10.72
C LEU A 92 -8.30 -2.20 -12.24
N VAL A 93 -7.99 -1.04 -12.83
CA VAL A 93 -8.08 -0.84 -14.28
C VAL A 93 -7.02 -1.67 -15.01
N LEU A 94 -5.79 -1.71 -14.50
CA LEU A 94 -4.71 -2.50 -15.08
C LEU A 94 -5.00 -4.00 -15.00
N ALA A 95 -5.51 -4.50 -13.86
CA ALA A 95 -5.94 -5.89 -13.71
C ALA A 95 -6.98 -6.27 -14.78
N ARG A 96 -8.03 -5.46 -14.95
CA ARG A 96 -9.04 -5.69 -15.99
C ARG A 96 -8.47 -5.65 -17.40
N HIS A 97 -7.59 -4.71 -17.68
CA HIS A 97 -6.93 -4.65 -18.98
C HIS A 97 -6.08 -5.89 -19.24
N ALA A 98 -5.32 -6.37 -18.24
CA ALA A 98 -4.49 -7.56 -18.34
C ALA A 98 -5.33 -8.82 -18.62
N VAL A 99 -6.49 -8.97 -17.96
CA VAL A 99 -7.43 -10.09 -18.22
C VAL A 99 -7.93 -10.08 -19.67
N ILE A 100 -8.17 -8.91 -20.27
CA ILE A 100 -8.57 -8.82 -21.68
C ILE A 100 -7.45 -9.32 -22.59
N GLN A 101 -6.18 -9.07 -22.23
CA GLN A 101 -5.02 -9.52 -23.02
C GLN A 101 -4.68 -11.00 -22.80
N GLN A 102 -4.91 -11.52 -21.59
CA GLN A 102 -4.55 -12.88 -21.17
C GLN A 102 -5.72 -13.53 -20.40
N PRO A 103 -6.82 -13.89 -21.07
CA PRO A 103 -8.01 -14.41 -20.40
C PRO A 103 -7.76 -15.70 -19.63
N GLU A 104 -6.81 -16.53 -20.07
CA GLU A 104 -6.39 -17.76 -19.42
C GLU A 104 -5.77 -17.54 -18.02
N ASN A 105 -5.26 -16.33 -17.76
CA ASN A 105 -4.61 -15.95 -16.51
C ASN A 105 -5.56 -15.15 -15.58
N GLU A 106 -6.87 -15.12 -15.87
CA GLU A 106 -7.83 -14.28 -15.14
C GLU A 106 -7.78 -14.51 -13.63
N GLU A 107 -7.68 -15.77 -13.19
CA GLU A 107 -7.71 -16.10 -11.77
C GLU A 107 -6.61 -15.40 -10.99
N TYR A 108 -5.39 -15.41 -11.53
CA TYR A 108 -4.21 -14.77 -10.96
C TYR A 108 -4.28 -13.26 -11.07
N LEU A 109 -4.58 -12.73 -12.25
CA LEU A 109 -4.61 -11.28 -12.52
C LEU A 109 -5.69 -10.54 -11.71
N MET A 110 -6.71 -11.27 -11.26
CA MET A 110 -7.81 -10.71 -10.49
C MET A 110 -7.64 -10.77 -8.97
N ILE A 111 -6.58 -11.38 -8.42
CA ILE A 111 -6.40 -11.58 -6.97
C ILE A 111 -6.61 -10.27 -6.20
N THR A 112 -5.84 -9.24 -6.53
CA THR A 112 -5.96 -7.90 -5.91
C THR A 112 -7.33 -7.28 -6.16
N ALA A 113 -7.86 -7.45 -7.38
CA ALA A 113 -9.11 -6.82 -7.77
C ALA A 113 -10.37 -7.48 -7.16
N ARG A 114 -10.29 -8.71 -6.65
CA ARG A 114 -11.40 -9.41 -5.98
C ARG A 114 -11.93 -8.63 -4.78
N THR A 115 -11.05 -8.00 -4.00
CA THR A 115 -11.41 -7.23 -2.82
C THR A 115 -11.17 -5.72 -3.01
N GLY A 116 -10.31 -5.32 -3.95
CA GLY A 116 -9.90 -3.93 -4.16
C GLY A 116 -11.05 -2.95 -4.37
N VAL A 117 -12.10 -3.32 -5.14
CA VAL A 117 -13.27 -2.43 -5.33
C VAL A 117 -13.97 -2.13 -4.00
N ARG A 118 -14.15 -3.15 -3.15
CA ARG A 118 -14.79 -2.99 -1.84
C ARG A 118 -13.94 -2.10 -0.93
N HIS A 119 -12.62 -2.28 -0.92
CA HIS A 119 -11.71 -1.47 -0.12
C HIS A 119 -11.67 -0.02 -0.60
N LEU A 120 -11.62 0.21 -1.90
CA LEU A 120 -11.72 1.53 -2.52
C LEU A 120 -13.01 2.25 -2.11
N CYS A 121 -14.17 1.61 -2.30
CA CYS A 121 -15.46 2.20 -1.91
C CYS A 121 -15.49 2.50 -0.41
N ARG A 122 -14.99 1.59 0.44
CA ARG A 122 -14.95 1.80 1.89
C ARG A 122 -14.12 3.02 2.29
N LEU A 123 -12.96 3.24 1.66
CA LEU A 123 -12.12 4.41 1.92
C LEU A 123 -12.78 5.70 1.46
N TRP A 124 -13.43 5.64 0.29
CA TRP A 124 -14.18 6.77 -0.24
C TRP A 124 -15.34 7.17 0.69
N GLU A 125 -16.10 6.19 1.18
CA GLU A 125 -17.24 6.40 2.08
C GLU A 125 -16.83 6.95 3.45
N LEU A 126 -15.69 6.49 4.00
CA LEU A 126 -15.16 7.03 5.25
C LEU A 126 -14.70 8.49 5.10
N GLY A 127 -14.20 8.85 3.93
CA GLY A 127 -13.69 10.18 3.64
C GLY A 127 -12.31 10.45 4.22
N LYS A 128 -11.68 11.52 3.72
CA LYS A 128 -10.30 11.90 4.03
C LYS A 128 -10.07 12.08 5.54
N GLU A 129 -10.88 12.92 6.18
CA GLU A 129 -10.69 13.32 7.58
C GLU A 129 -10.67 12.12 8.53
N GLU A 130 -11.60 11.17 8.36
CA GLU A 130 -11.68 10.00 9.24
C GLU A 130 -10.55 9.01 8.98
N VAL A 131 -10.19 8.77 7.72
CA VAL A 131 -9.08 7.88 7.38
C VAL A 131 -7.75 8.45 7.90
N GLU A 132 -7.50 9.74 7.70
CA GLU A 132 -6.32 10.42 8.22
C GLU A 132 -6.28 10.41 9.74
N ARG A 133 -7.42 10.63 10.40
CA ARG A 133 -7.51 10.50 11.86
C ARG A 133 -7.07 9.10 12.32
N ILE A 134 -7.56 8.04 11.68
CA ILE A 134 -7.19 6.65 12.01
C ILE A 134 -5.69 6.43 11.79
N TRP A 135 -5.17 6.82 10.63
CA TRP A 135 -3.76 6.60 10.29
C TRP A 135 -2.82 7.37 11.20
N PHE A 136 -3.07 8.65 11.45
CA PHE A 136 -2.17 9.49 12.24
C PHE A 136 -2.24 9.16 13.74
N GLN A 137 -3.41 8.83 14.27
CA GLN A 137 -3.53 8.37 15.66
C GLN A 137 -2.89 7.00 15.88
N SER A 138 -2.98 6.10 14.91
CA SER A 138 -2.32 4.80 14.98
C SER A 138 -0.80 4.92 14.83
N ALA A 139 -0.31 5.72 13.88
CA ALA A 139 1.12 5.95 13.68
C ALA A 139 1.81 6.54 14.93
N ALA A 140 1.12 7.42 15.66
CA ALA A 140 1.60 8.00 16.93
C ALA A 140 1.87 6.95 18.03
N GLN A 141 1.24 5.77 17.96
CA GLN A 141 1.43 4.70 18.94
C GLN A 141 2.75 3.93 18.74
N PHE A 142 3.28 3.94 17.51
CA PHE A 142 4.53 3.25 17.15
C PHE A 142 5.76 4.16 17.24
N THR A 143 5.55 5.47 17.42
CA THR A 143 6.61 6.47 17.54
C THR A 143 6.98 6.77 18.99
N GLN A 144 6.28 6.20 19.97
CA GLN A 144 6.65 6.27 21.39
C GLN A 144 7.60 5.10 21.74
N PRO A 145 8.72 5.38 22.43
CA PRO A 145 9.73 4.38 22.77
C PRO A 145 9.26 3.36 23.83
#